data_AF-X1FDQ2-F1
#
_entry.id   AF-X1FDQ2-F1
#
_cell.length_a   1.000
_cell.length_b   1.000
_cell.length_c   1.000
_cell.angle_alpha   90.00
_cell.angle_beta   90.00
_cell.angle_gamma   90.00
#
_symmetry.space_group_name_H-M   'P 1'
#
loop_
_entity.id
_entity.type
_entity.pdbx_description
1 polymer ?
#
loop_
_entity_poly.entity_id
_entity_poly.type
_entity_poly.pdbx_seq_one_letter_code
_entity_poly.pdbx_strand_id
1 'polypeptide(L)'
;MAQCKMCGQKGFFLSVSEDGLCKSCESIVVMDIQQRVRIINDCIKLVNESKNMSTQLSRYDLLREHAQALLEYEHKGIPTVSPSPSQFLSEYTIKRDQIILESVTAEVEKALARAEIAATPRTSINEANKALLKIREGKKELNDKEKLDQLGDRIRHFSHEKQLNEYLEAARKAEFKGKKKKALDQYQEALYFLRS
;
A
#
# COMPACT_ATOMS: atom_id res chain seq x y z
N MET A 1 21.45 42.79 -0.36
CA MET A 1 20.09 43.36 -0.43
C MET A 1 19.13 42.33 0.11
N ALA A 2 18.17 42.74 0.94
CA ALA A 2 17.13 41.83 1.39
C ALA A 2 16.33 41.31 0.19
N GLN A 3 15.98 40.02 0.24
CA GLN A 3 15.14 39.34 -0.75
C GLN A 3 14.11 38.49 -0.01
N CYS A 4 12.84 38.63 -0.36
CA CYS A 4 11.81 37.75 0.19
C CYS A 4 11.91 36.35 -0.42
N LYS A 5 11.97 35.32 0.43
CA LYS A 5 12.01 33.90 0.00
C LYS A 5 10.73 33.44 -0.69
N MET A 6 9.58 34.06 -0.37
CA MET A 6 8.29 33.64 -0.94
C MET A 6 8.01 34.26 -2.31
N CYS A 7 8.02 35.60 -2.41
CA CYS A 7 7.66 36.33 -3.63
C CYS A 7 8.87 36.78 -4.47
N GLY A 8 10.09 36.60 -3.99
CA GLY A 8 11.32 36.94 -4.71
C GLY A 8 11.61 38.44 -4.84
N GLN A 9 10.77 39.32 -4.29
CA GLN A 9 11.00 40.77 -4.32
C GLN A 9 12.35 41.12 -3.67
N LYS A 10 13.07 42.05 -4.30
CA LYS A 10 14.37 42.57 -3.87
C LYS A 10 14.27 44.09 -3.79
N GLY A 11 14.94 44.70 -2.82
CA GLY A 11 14.99 46.15 -2.73
C GLY A 11 15.95 46.63 -1.64
N PHE A 12 16.44 47.85 -1.80
CA PHE A 12 17.31 48.46 -0.78
C PHE A 12 16.52 48.83 0.49
N PHE A 13 15.24 49.20 0.32
CA PHE A 13 14.31 49.51 1.42
C PHE A 13 13.39 48.34 1.80
N LEU A 14 13.58 47.17 1.18
CA LEU A 14 12.81 45.99 1.55
C LEU A 14 13.33 45.47 2.88
N SER A 15 12.46 45.36 3.88
CA SER A 15 12.74 44.66 5.12
C SER A 15 12.11 43.26 5.09
N VAL A 16 12.84 42.27 5.58
CA VAL A 16 12.39 40.88 5.70
C VAL A 16 12.47 40.45 7.16
N SER A 17 11.58 39.54 7.57
CA SER A 17 11.60 38.91 8.88
C SER A 17 12.79 37.96 9.06
N GLU A 18 12.94 37.40 10.27
CA GLU A 18 13.95 36.38 10.57
C GLU A 18 13.84 35.16 9.64
N ASP A 19 12.60 34.82 9.25
CA ASP A 19 12.33 33.74 8.31
C ASP A 19 12.62 34.11 6.85
N GLY A 20 12.95 35.36 6.55
CA GLY A 20 13.24 35.87 5.21
C GLY A 20 12.00 36.24 4.41
N LEU A 21 10.91 36.63 5.07
CA LEU A 21 9.64 37.01 4.44
C LEU A 21 9.42 38.52 4.50
N CYS A 22 8.89 39.14 3.43
CA CYS A 22 8.42 40.52 3.54
C CYS A 22 7.10 40.57 4.30
N LYS A 23 6.74 41.73 4.87
CA LYS A 23 5.54 41.91 5.71
C LYS A 23 4.22 41.40 5.09
N SER A 24 4.08 41.50 3.77
CA SER A 24 2.88 41.01 3.08
C SER A 24 2.84 39.49 2.93
N CYS A 25 3.99 38.86 2.67
CA CYS A 25 4.08 37.40 2.57
C CYS A 25 4.07 36.73 3.93
N GLU A 26 4.67 37.36 4.94
CA GLU A 26 4.81 36.81 6.29
C GLU A 26 3.45 36.44 6.90
N SER A 27 2.48 37.36 6.90
CA SER A 27 1.15 37.08 7.46
C SER A 27 0.44 35.94 6.75
N ILE A 28 0.50 35.89 5.42
CA ILE A 28 -0.14 34.86 4.60
C ILE A 28 0.49 33.49 4.85
N VAL A 29 1.83 33.43 4.81
CA VAL A 29 2.59 32.19 4.97
C VAL A 29 2.42 31.64 6.40
N VAL A 30 2.53 32.49 7.42
CA VAL A 30 2.36 32.06 8.82
C VAL A 30 0.95 31.51 9.06
N MET A 31 -0.09 32.17 8.54
CA MET A 31 -1.47 31.69 8.66
C MET A 31 -1.67 30.34 7.95
N ASP A 32 -1.15 30.18 6.72
CA ASP A 32 -1.25 28.93 5.98
C ASP A 32 -0.50 27.80 6.69
N ILE A 33 0.71 28.05 7.17
CA ILE A 33 1.48 27.08 7.97
C ILE A 33 0.67 26.65 9.20
N GLN A 34 0.19 27.60 10.01
CA GLN A 34 -0.58 27.30 11.22
C GLN A 34 -1.82 26.45 10.94
N GLN A 35 -2.57 26.79 9.87
CA GLN A 35 -3.76 26.04 9.49
C GLN A 35 -3.41 24.61 9.07
N ARG A 36 -2.38 24.42 8.24
CA ARG A 36 -1.93 23.09 7.81
C ARG A 36 -1.44 22.25 8.97
N VAL A 37 -0.67 22.84 9.88
CA VAL A 37 -0.18 22.17 11.10
C VAL A 37 -1.33 21.69 11.96
N ARG A 38 -2.36 22.52 12.14
CA ARG A 38 -3.55 22.13 12.88
C ARG A 38 -4.22 20.91 12.26
N ILE A 39 -4.44 20.92 10.93
CA ILE A 39 -5.08 19.80 10.23
C ILE A 39 -4.23 18.53 10.33
N ILE A 40 -2.91 18.64 10.20
CA ILE A 40 -1.97 17.52 10.34
C ILE A 40 -2.09 16.91 11.74
N ASN A 41 -2.08 17.73 12.79
CA ASN A 41 -2.21 17.26 14.17
C ASN A 41 -3.56 16.56 14.41
N ASP A 42 -4.65 17.11 13.87
CA ASP A 42 -5.98 16.49 13.94
C ASP A 42 -5.99 15.13 13.20
N CYS A 43 -5.32 15.04 12.04
CA CYS A 43 -5.17 13.77 11.31
C CYS A 43 -4.40 12.73 12.12
N ILE A 44 -3.26 13.10 12.73
CA ILE A 44 -2.46 12.21 13.58
C ILE A 44 -3.32 11.67 14.73
N LYS A 45 -4.06 12.56 15.40
CA LYS A 45 -4.95 12.16 16.49
C LYS A 45 -5.97 11.13 16.03
N LEU A 46 -6.67 11.39 14.93
CA LEU A 46 -7.69 10.49 14.39
C LEU A 46 -7.12 9.15 13.91
N VAL A 47 -5.92 9.14 13.34
CA VAL A 47 -5.21 7.91 12.96
C VAL A 47 -4.94 7.04 14.18
N ASN A 48 -4.47 7.63 15.27
CA ASN A 48 -4.10 6.91 16.49
C ASN A 48 -5.34 6.40 17.26
N GLU A 49 -6.45 7.14 17.21
CA GLU A 49 -7.69 6.79 17.91
C GLU A 49 -8.58 5.82 17.11
N SER A 50 -8.49 5.83 15.78
CA SER A 50 -9.36 5.01 14.93
C SER A 50 -8.88 3.57 14.83
N LYS A 51 -9.82 2.63 14.96
CA LYS A 51 -9.62 1.22 14.60
C LYS A 51 -10.05 0.90 13.17
N ASN A 52 -10.64 1.86 12.47
CA ASN A 52 -11.12 1.67 11.11
C ASN A 52 -10.00 2.05 10.13
N MET A 53 -9.47 1.04 9.44
CA MET A 53 -8.40 1.24 8.47
C MET A 53 -8.77 2.25 7.38
N SER A 54 -9.98 2.20 6.82
CA SER A 54 -10.38 3.15 5.77
C SER A 54 -10.28 4.60 6.26
N THR A 55 -10.64 4.81 7.53
CA THR A 55 -10.47 6.12 8.17
C THR A 55 -8.98 6.44 8.31
N GLN A 56 -8.17 5.52 8.84
CA GLN A 56 -6.72 5.75 9.00
C GLN A 56 -6.05 6.13 7.66
N LEU A 57 -6.32 5.38 6.58
CA LEU A 57 -5.77 5.66 5.25
C LEU A 57 -6.20 7.03 4.73
N SER A 58 -7.50 7.36 4.82
CA SER A 58 -7.99 8.68 4.40
C SER A 58 -7.33 9.85 5.15
N ARG A 59 -6.96 9.63 6.42
CA ARG A 59 -6.27 10.64 7.24
C ARG A 59 -4.79 10.71 6.91
N TYR A 60 -4.11 9.61 6.60
CA TYR A 60 -2.74 9.67 6.08
C TYR A 60 -2.67 10.36 4.73
N ASP A 61 -3.63 10.13 3.84
CA ASP A 61 -3.66 10.78 2.52
C ASP A 61 -3.85 12.30 2.66
N LEU A 62 -4.78 12.73 3.52
CA LEU A 62 -4.98 14.16 3.83
C LEU A 62 -3.76 14.79 4.53
N LEU A 63 -3.16 14.07 5.48
CA LEU A 63 -1.93 14.49 6.14
C LEU A 63 -0.80 14.68 5.13
N ARG A 64 -0.65 13.75 4.18
CA ARG A 64 0.34 13.83 3.11
C ARG A 64 0.13 15.07 2.24
N GLU A 65 -1.11 15.38 1.88
CA GLU A 65 -1.46 16.58 1.11
C GLU A 65 -1.00 17.86 1.81
N HIS A 66 -1.30 18.00 3.11
CA HIS A 66 -0.89 19.19 3.87
C HIS A 66 0.62 19.24 4.10
N ALA A 67 1.26 18.11 4.38
CA ALA A 67 2.70 18.03 4.54
C ALA A 67 3.45 18.35 3.24
N GLN A 68 2.93 17.93 2.08
CA GLN A 68 3.48 18.26 0.77
C GLN A 68 3.45 19.77 0.49
N ALA A 69 2.38 20.46 0.88
CA ALA A 69 2.33 21.91 0.78
C ALA A 69 3.33 22.59 1.71
N LEU A 70 3.54 22.07 2.93
CA LEU A 70 4.57 22.58 3.84
C LEU A 70 5.99 22.35 3.31
N LEU A 71 6.21 21.29 2.55
CA LEU A 71 7.50 20.99 1.90
C LEU A 71 7.90 22.09 0.90
N GLU A 72 6.94 22.76 0.25
CA GLU A 72 7.24 23.88 -0.65
C GLU A 72 7.92 25.05 0.08
N TYR A 73 7.52 25.31 1.33
CA TYR A 73 8.17 26.31 2.17
C TYR A 73 9.57 25.85 2.62
N GLU A 74 9.71 24.57 2.98
CA GLU A 74 11.02 23.98 3.32
C GLU A 74 12.02 24.13 2.16
N HIS A 75 11.60 23.84 0.92
CA HIS A 75 12.43 24.03 -0.28
C HIS A 75 12.84 25.50 -0.52
N LYS A 76 12.02 26.45 -0.07
CA LYS A 76 12.34 27.89 -0.12
C LYS A 76 13.20 28.34 1.07
N GLY A 77 13.56 27.43 1.98
CA GLY A 77 14.29 27.73 3.21
C GLY A 77 13.47 28.52 4.22
N ILE A 78 12.14 28.40 4.18
CA ILE A 78 11.22 29.00 5.15
C ILE A 78 10.92 27.91 6.21
N PRO A 79 11.18 28.16 7.50
CA PRO A 79 10.88 27.19 8.55
C PRO A 79 9.36 27.02 8.71
N THR A 80 8.92 25.78 8.95
CA THR A 80 7.50 25.44 9.08
C THR A 80 7.20 24.68 10.36
N VAL A 81 7.64 23.42 10.43
CA VAL A 81 7.37 22.48 11.53
C VAL A 81 8.63 21.72 11.93
N SER A 82 8.58 21.17 13.14
CA SER A 82 9.56 20.21 13.64
C SER A 82 8.82 18.92 14.05
N PRO A 83 9.22 17.74 13.54
CA PRO A 83 10.27 17.50 12.53
C PRO A 83 9.92 18.12 11.16
N SER A 84 10.91 18.24 10.26
CA SER A 84 10.71 18.92 8.97
C SER A 84 9.66 18.21 8.10
N PRO A 85 8.95 18.93 7.20
CA PRO A 85 7.98 18.31 6.28
C PRO A 85 8.54 17.11 5.50
N SER A 86 9.80 17.18 5.05
CA SER A 86 10.49 16.06 4.39
C SER A 86 10.61 14.81 5.26
N GLN A 87 11.08 14.96 6.50
CA GLN A 87 11.16 13.87 7.47
C GLN A 87 9.79 13.33 7.81
N PHE A 88 8.83 14.22 8.03
CA PHE A 88 7.46 13.90 8.34
C PHE A 88 6.82 13.06 7.22
N LEU A 89 6.95 13.49 5.97
CA LEU A 89 6.45 12.73 4.81
C LEU A 89 7.06 11.32 4.72
N SER A 90 8.36 11.17 4.98
CA SER A 90 9.00 9.85 4.96
C SER A 90 8.44 8.91 6.05
N GLU A 91 8.31 9.41 7.28
CA GLU A 91 7.87 8.61 8.43
C GLU A 91 6.42 8.14 8.23
N TYR A 92 5.56 9.06 7.80
CA TYR A 92 4.14 8.79 7.63
C TYR A 92 3.83 7.97 6.38
N THR A 93 4.68 8.03 5.35
CA THR A 93 4.61 7.11 4.20
C THR A 93 4.88 5.67 4.64
N ILE A 94 5.92 5.44 5.45
CA ILE A 94 6.24 4.10 5.97
C ILE A 94 5.08 3.57 6.82
N LYS A 95 4.50 4.39 7.70
CA LYS A 95 3.35 4.00 8.53
C LYS A 95 2.11 3.67 7.70
N ARG A 96 1.81 4.46 6.67
CA ARG A 96 0.72 4.18 5.73
C ARG A 96 0.92 2.85 5.02
N ASP A 97 2.12 2.62 4.48
CA ASP A 97 2.47 1.40 3.75
C ASP A 97 2.38 0.15 4.67
N GLN A 98 2.78 0.28 5.94
CA GLN A 98 2.64 -0.79 6.93
C GLN A 98 1.16 -1.18 7.17
N ILE A 99 0.26 -0.21 7.28
CA ILE A 99 -1.17 -0.48 7.50
C ILE A 99 -1.82 -1.18 6.30
N ILE A 100 -1.46 -0.75 5.08
CA ILE A 100 -1.91 -1.42 3.85
C ILE A 100 -1.40 -2.86 3.84
N LEU A 101 -0.11 -3.07 4.13
CA LEU A 101 0.48 -4.39 4.16
C LEU A 101 -0.20 -5.31 5.17
N GLU A 102 -0.43 -4.83 6.39
CA GLU A 102 -1.11 -5.60 7.45
C GLU A 102 -2.52 -6.01 7.02
N SER A 103 -3.29 -5.08 6.44
CA SER A 103 -4.64 -5.40 5.99
C SER A 103 -4.67 -6.37 4.82
N VAL A 104 -3.82 -6.18 3.82
CA VAL A 104 -3.75 -7.10 2.67
C VAL A 104 -3.33 -8.48 3.16
N THR A 105 -2.35 -8.56 4.07
CA THR A 105 -1.90 -9.81 4.67
C THR A 105 -3.03 -10.51 5.41
N ALA A 106 -3.78 -9.79 6.25
CA ALA A 106 -4.91 -10.36 6.98
C ALA A 106 -6.03 -10.88 6.06
N GLU A 107 -6.34 -10.15 4.97
CA GLU A 107 -7.32 -10.60 3.97
C GLU A 107 -6.82 -11.83 3.20
N VAL A 108 -5.53 -11.86 2.85
CA VAL A 108 -4.88 -12.99 2.18
C VAL A 108 -4.89 -14.24 3.06
N GLU A 109 -4.50 -14.12 4.33
CA GLU A 109 -4.51 -15.24 5.29
C GLU A 109 -5.91 -15.81 5.47
N LYS A 110 -6.93 -14.94 5.57
CA LYS A 110 -8.33 -15.35 5.66
C LYS A 110 -8.79 -16.10 4.41
N ALA A 111 -8.39 -15.64 3.22
CA ALA A 111 -8.72 -16.30 1.97
C ALA A 111 -7.99 -17.64 1.81
N LEU A 112 -6.72 -17.73 2.23
CA LEU A 112 -5.96 -18.97 2.25
C LEU A 112 -6.53 -20.00 3.22
N ALA A 113 -6.89 -19.60 4.44
CA ALA A 113 -7.53 -20.48 5.41
C ALA A 113 -8.84 -21.09 4.84
N ARG A 114 -9.61 -20.29 4.09
CA ARG A 114 -10.81 -20.77 3.38
C ARG A 114 -10.47 -21.72 2.23
N ALA A 115 -9.39 -21.44 1.51
CA ALA A 115 -8.91 -22.29 0.43
C ALA A 115 -8.47 -23.67 0.95
N GLU A 116 -7.82 -23.73 2.10
CA GLU A 116 -7.32 -24.98 2.70
C GLU A 116 -8.44 -25.91 3.14
N ILE A 117 -9.51 -25.38 3.73
CA ILE A 117 -10.66 -26.16 4.21
C ILE A 117 -11.73 -26.42 3.14
N ALA A 118 -11.53 -25.93 1.91
CA ALA A 118 -12.51 -26.04 0.85
C ALA A 118 -12.73 -27.51 0.42
N ALA A 119 -14.00 -27.89 0.28
CA ALA A 119 -14.39 -29.27 -0.04
C ALA A 119 -13.98 -29.73 -1.45
N THR A 120 -13.71 -28.81 -2.37
CA THR A 120 -13.31 -29.15 -3.74
C THR A 120 -12.07 -28.36 -4.17
N PRO A 121 -11.18 -28.94 -5.00
CA PRO A 121 -10.03 -28.23 -5.55
C PRO A 121 -10.41 -26.93 -6.27
N ARG A 122 -11.50 -26.96 -7.06
CA ARG A 122 -12.02 -25.76 -7.73
C ARG A 122 -12.39 -24.64 -6.76
N THR A 123 -13.06 -24.96 -5.65
CA THR A 123 -13.39 -23.96 -4.62
C THR A 123 -12.12 -23.46 -3.92
N SER A 124 -11.16 -24.34 -3.64
CA SER A 124 -9.86 -24.00 -3.07
C SER A 124 -9.11 -22.98 -3.93
N ILE A 125 -8.99 -23.27 -5.24
CA ILE A 125 -8.33 -22.40 -6.22
C ILE A 125 -9.07 -21.06 -6.35
N ASN A 126 -10.41 -21.05 -6.32
CA ASN A 126 -11.18 -19.81 -6.37
C ASN A 126 -10.91 -18.90 -5.16
N GLU A 127 -10.79 -19.44 -3.94
CA GLU A 127 -10.43 -18.66 -2.76
C GLU A 127 -8.97 -18.17 -2.82
N ALA A 128 -8.03 -18.99 -3.31
CA ALA A 128 -6.65 -18.58 -3.56
C ALA A 128 -6.57 -17.43 -4.59
N ASN A 129 -7.37 -17.48 -5.66
CA ASN A 129 -7.46 -16.41 -6.64
C ASN A 129 -7.99 -15.10 -6.05
N LYS A 130 -8.93 -15.14 -5.09
CA LYS A 130 -9.36 -13.94 -4.35
C LYS A 130 -8.20 -13.33 -3.58
N ALA A 131 -7.36 -14.16 -2.94
CA ALA A 131 -6.17 -13.68 -2.26
C ALA A 131 -5.19 -12.99 -3.22
N LEU A 132 -4.97 -13.55 -4.42
CA LEU A 132 -4.14 -12.91 -5.46
C LEU A 132 -4.72 -11.57 -5.96
N LEU A 133 -6.04 -11.43 -6.03
CA LEU A 133 -6.68 -10.15 -6.36
C LEU A 133 -6.40 -9.10 -5.28
N LYS A 134 -6.47 -9.47 -4.00
CA LYS A 134 -6.14 -8.58 -2.88
C LYS A 134 -4.68 -8.14 -2.87
N ILE A 135 -3.77 -9.05 -3.18
CA ILE A 135 -2.36 -8.72 -3.39
C ILE A 135 -2.19 -7.71 -4.53
N ARG A 136 -2.90 -7.89 -5.64
CA ARG A 136 -2.85 -6.97 -6.77
C ARG A 136 -3.38 -5.59 -6.41
N GLU A 137 -4.46 -5.51 -5.63
CA GLU A 137 -5.00 -4.25 -5.10
C GLU A 137 -3.96 -3.55 -4.22
N GLY A 138 -3.38 -4.25 -3.24
CA GLY A 138 -2.35 -3.69 -2.35
C GLY A 138 -1.10 -3.18 -3.08
N LYS A 139 -0.64 -3.89 -4.12
CA LYS A 139 0.51 -3.48 -4.94
C LYS A 139 0.32 -2.17 -5.72
N LYS A 140 -0.92 -1.72 -5.90
CA LYS A 140 -1.19 -0.41 -6.53
C LYS A 140 -0.92 0.74 -5.56
N GLU A 141 -1.05 0.48 -4.27
CA GLU A 141 -1.01 1.48 -3.21
C GLU A 141 0.35 1.57 -2.50
N LEU A 142 1.19 0.54 -2.62
CA LEU A 142 2.49 0.43 -1.97
C LEU A 142 3.66 0.84 -2.87
N ASN A 143 4.66 1.49 -2.26
CA ASN A 143 5.93 1.78 -2.90
C ASN A 143 6.81 0.52 -3.01
N ASP A 144 7.00 -0.18 -1.88
CA ASP A 144 7.69 -1.46 -1.82
C ASP A 144 6.70 -2.62 -1.93
N LYS A 145 6.93 -3.48 -2.93
CA LYS A 145 6.03 -4.58 -3.31
C LYS A 145 6.59 -5.94 -2.95
N GLU A 146 7.83 -6.02 -2.46
CA GLU A 146 8.57 -7.28 -2.30
C GLU A 146 7.82 -8.27 -1.41
N LYS A 147 7.32 -7.82 -0.25
CA LYS A 147 6.55 -8.68 0.67
C LYS A 147 5.27 -9.22 0.02
N LEU A 148 4.59 -8.41 -0.77
CA LEU A 148 3.39 -8.82 -1.51
C LEU A 148 3.73 -9.72 -2.71
N ASP A 149 4.92 -9.60 -3.30
CA ASP A 149 5.44 -10.53 -4.30
C ASP A 149 5.67 -11.92 -3.69
N GLN A 150 6.38 -11.99 -2.57
CA GLN A 150 6.62 -13.24 -1.84
C GLN A 150 5.31 -13.93 -1.43
N LEU A 151 4.33 -13.19 -0.92
CA LEU A 151 3.00 -13.74 -0.64
C LEU A 151 2.31 -14.25 -1.91
N GLY A 152 2.43 -13.52 -3.02
CA GLY A 152 1.89 -13.93 -4.32
C GLY A 152 2.48 -15.24 -4.82
N ASP A 153 3.78 -15.43 -4.69
CA ASP A 153 4.48 -16.66 -5.10
C ASP A 153 4.04 -17.87 -4.29
N ARG A 154 3.86 -17.71 -2.98
CA ARG A 154 3.33 -18.77 -2.10
C ARG A 154 1.93 -19.22 -2.53
N ILE A 155 1.05 -18.26 -2.84
CA ILE A 155 -0.34 -18.56 -3.26
C ILE A 155 -0.38 -19.22 -4.64
N ARG A 156 0.49 -18.77 -5.56
CA ARG A 156 0.66 -19.40 -6.88
C ARG A 156 1.13 -20.85 -6.75
N HIS A 157 2.13 -21.11 -5.91
CA HIS A 157 2.60 -22.47 -5.62
C HIS A 157 1.49 -23.34 -5.04
N PHE A 158 0.78 -22.85 -4.03
CA PHE A 158 -0.36 -23.55 -3.43
C PHE A 158 -1.42 -23.92 -4.49
N SER A 159 -1.76 -22.98 -5.37
CA SER A 159 -2.76 -23.20 -6.42
C SER A 159 -2.28 -24.22 -7.45
N HIS A 160 -1.01 -24.12 -7.87
CA HIS A 160 -0.39 -25.10 -8.79
C HIS A 160 -0.41 -26.51 -8.20
N GLU A 161 0.00 -26.66 -6.94
CA GLU A 161 0.03 -27.96 -6.26
C GLU A 161 -1.38 -28.57 -6.15
N LYS A 162 -2.38 -27.76 -5.78
CA LYS A 162 -3.77 -28.22 -5.70
C LYS A 162 -4.32 -28.67 -7.05
N GLN A 163 -4.02 -27.92 -8.12
CA GLN A 163 -4.47 -28.26 -9.47
C GLN A 163 -3.78 -29.51 -10.01
N LEU A 164 -2.48 -29.67 -9.77
CA LEU A 164 -1.75 -30.89 -10.13
C LEU A 164 -2.34 -32.11 -9.41
N ASN A 165 -2.59 -31.99 -8.10
CA ASN A 165 -3.18 -33.07 -7.31
C ASN A 165 -4.59 -33.43 -7.79
N GLU A 166 -5.38 -32.48 -8.28
CA GLU A 166 -6.69 -32.76 -8.87
C GLU A 166 -6.58 -33.70 -10.08
N TYR A 167 -5.66 -33.43 -11.02
CA TYR A 167 -5.43 -34.29 -12.18
C TYR A 167 -4.95 -35.69 -11.75
N LEU A 168 -4.03 -35.76 -10.80
CA LEU A 168 -3.48 -37.04 -10.31
C LEU A 168 -4.54 -37.88 -9.60
N GLU A 169 -5.37 -37.29 -8.74
CA GLU A 169 -6.46 -37.99 -8.06
C GLU A 169 -7.55 -38.44 -9.03
N ALA A 170 -7.88 -37.61 -10.04
CA ALA A 170 -8.79 -37.99 -11.10
C ALA A 170 -8.26 -39.19 -11.93
N ALA A 171 -6.96 -39.20 -12.23
CA ALA A 171 -6.29 -40.30 -12.92
C ALA A 171 -6.32 -41.60 -12.10
N ARG A 172 -5.87 -41.56 -10.83
CA ARG A 172 -5.88 -42.71 -9.91
C ARG A 172 -7.28 -43.28 -9.72
N LYS A 173 -8.29 -42.42 -9.56
CA LYS A 173 -9.69 -42.84 -9.44
C LYS A 173 -10.23 -43.49 -10.71
N ALA A 174 -9.80 -43.04 -11.89
CA ALA A 174 -10.16 -43.67 -13.16
C ALA A 174 -9.48 -45.04 -13.33
N GLU A 175 -8.20 -45.13 -12.95
CA GLU A 175 -7.42 -46.37 -12.98
C GLU A 175 -8.01 -47.42 -12.05
N PHE A 176 -8.32 -47.06 -10.79
CA PHE A 176 -8.98 -47.94 -9.83
C PHE A 176 -10.31 -48.49 -10.34
N LYS A 177 -11.05 -47.71 -11.12
CA LYS A 177 -12.32 -48.12 -11.76
C LYS A 177 -12.12 -48.93 -13.05
N GLY A 178 -10.88 -49.29 -13.41
CA GLY A 178 -10.53 -50.01 -14.63
C GLY A 178 -10.62 -49.17 -15.92
N LYS A 179 -10.84 -47.85 -15.82
CA LYS A 179 -11.02 -46.95 -16.98
C LYS A 179 -9.67 -46.44 -17.50
N LYS A 180 -8.87 -47.34 -18.07
CA LYS A 180 -7.47 -47.08 -18.49
C LYS A 180 -7.30 -45.86 -19.41
N LYS A 181 -8.14 -45.70 -20.44
CA LYS A 181 -8.06 -44.54 -21.36
C LYS A 181 -8.22 -43.22 -20.60
N LYS A 182 -9.26 -43.13 -19.75
CA LYS A 182 -9.52 -41.93 -18.95
C LYS A 182 -8.42 -41.64 -17.94
N ALA A 183 -7.80 -42.67 -17.36
CA ALA A 183 -6.65 -42.50 -16.47
C ALA A 183 -5.44 -41.92 -17.23
N LEU A 184 -5.13 -42.46 -18.41
CA LEU A 184 -4.06 -41.97 -19.28
C LEU A 184 -4.27 -40.51 -19.67
N ASP A 185 -5.48 -40.14 -20.09
CA ASP A 185 -5.82 -38.76 -20.44
C ASP A 185 -5.54 -37.80 -19.27
N GLN A 186 -5.92 -38.17 -18.03
CA GLN A 186 -5.68 -37.32 -16.85
C GLN A 186 -4.20 -37.25 -16.44
N TYR A 187 -3.43 -38.33 -16.60
CA TYR A 187 -1.98 -38.27 -16.39
C TYR A 187 -1.29 -37.37 -17.42
N GLN A 188 -1.77 -37.37 -18.67
CA GLN A 188 -1.27 -36.47 -19.70
C GLN A 188 -1.57 -35.00 -19.37
N GLU A 189 -2.77 -34.69 -18.85
CA GLU A 189 -3.11 -33.35 -18.35
C GLU A 189 -2.15 -32.92 -17.22
N ALA A 190 -1.88 -33.80 -16.25
CA ALA A 190 -0.92 -33.53 -15.18
C ALA A 190 0.50 -33.26 -15.71
N LEU A 191 0.97 -34.06 -16.69
CA LEU A 191 2.28 -33.88 -17.32
C LEU A 191 2.36 -32.59 -18.15
N TYR A 192 1.29 -32.25 -18.86
CA TYR A 192 1.21 -30.99 -19.60
C TYR A 192 1.28 -29.80 -18.66
N PHE A 193 0.52 -29.86 -17.56
CA PHE A 193 0.52 -28.83 -16.51
C PHE A 193 1.89 -28.61 -15.85
N LEU A 194 2.72 -29.65 -15.74
CA LEU A 194 4.09 -29.53 -15.21
C LEU A 194 5.09 -28.93 -16.21
N ARG A 195 4.79 -28.99 -17.51
CA ARG A 195 5.64 -28.44 -18.58
C ARG A 195 5.35 -26.97 -18.89
N SER A 196 4.14 -26.51 -18.55
CA SER A 196 3.68 -25.12 -18.68
C SER A 196 4.10 -24.27 -17.49
#